data_AF-A0AAW7Y4T1-F1
#
_entry.id   AF-A0AAW7Y4T1-F1
#
_cell.length_a   1.000
_cell.length_b   1.000
_cell.length_c   1.000
_cell.angle_alpha   90.00
_cell.angle_beta   90.00
_cell.angle_gamma   90.00
#
_symmetry.space_group_name_H-M   'P 1'
#
loop_
_entity.id
_entity.type
_entity.pdbx_description
1 polymer ?
#
loop_
_entity_poly.entity_id
_entity_poly.type
_entity_poly.pdbx_seq_one_letter_code
_entity_poly.pdbx_strand_id
1 'polypeptide(L)'
;MLCSKPFPGQTDHIFKDKFNKWPKLFRAFVLLSLLPPALVMLLVSQQLAPLNALIDTVTLTCGFNIMLIAWGVLLKVRARKYWYRNYHIGKTLVLACLPFIASAYIALSDIPDNRVVQQERSQAVEVAIN
;
A
#
# COMPACT_ATOMS: atom_id res chain seq x y z
N MET A 1 -14.46 -44.31 0.69
CA MET A 1 -13.63 -43.26 0.04
C MET A 1 -12.70 -42.66 1.07
N LEU A 2 -11.42 -43.04 1.06
CA LEU A 2 -10.39 -42.40 1.87
C LEU A 2 -10.09 -41.05 1.22
N CYS A 3 -10.58 -39.96 1.83
CA CYS A 3 -10.23 -38.61 1.42
C CYS A 3 -8.73 -38.44 1.65
N SER A 4 -7.93 -38.56 0.59
CA SER A 4 -6.50 -38.29 0.62
C SER A 4 -6.31 -36.86 1.09
N LYS A 5 -5.75 -36.68 2.29
CA LYS A 5 -5.43 -35.35 2.79
C LYS A 5 -4.55 -34.66 1.75
N PRO A 6 -4.90 -33.44 1.28
CA PRO A 6 -4.14 -32.77 0.23
C PRO A 6 -2.68 -32.48 0.62
N PHE A 7 -2.34 -32.62 1.92
CA PHE A 7 -1.00 -32.42 2.46
C PHE A 7 -0.64 -33.54 3.45
N PRO A 8 -0.20 -34.72 2.97
CA PRO A 8 0.24 -35.81 3.83
C PRO A 8 1.46 -35.38 4.67
N GLY A 9 1.40 -35.60 5.99
CA GLY A 9 2.46 -35.22 6.94
C GLY A 9 2.31 -33.82 7.56
N GLN A 10 1.31 -33.03 7.19
CA GLN A 10 0.95 -31.81 7.91
C GLN A 10 -0.05 -32.09 9.04
N THR A 11 0.21 -31.56 10.22
CA THR A 11 -0.73 -31.61 11.35
C THR A 11 -2.00 -30.79 11.03
N ASP A 12 -3.16 -31.46 11.00
CA ASP A 12 -4.47 -30.86 10.65
C ASP A 12 -4.92 -29.74 11.61
N HIS A 13 -4.20 -29.51 12.72
CA HIS A 13 -4.38 -28.36 13.60
C HIS A 13 -4.00 -27.01 12.95
N ILE A 14 -3.45 -27.00 11.73
CA ILE A 14 -3.08 -25.81 10.94
C ILE A 14 -4.20 -24.74 10.90
N PHE A 15 -5.47 -25.14 10.92
CA PHE A 15 -6.60 -24.21 10.86
C PHE A 15 -7.07 -23.67 12.23
N LYS A 16 -6.63 -24.28 13.34
CA LYS A 16 -7.01 -23.88 14.73
C LYS A 16 -5.97 -23.00 15.43
N ASP A 17 -4.83 -22.75 14.81
CA ASP A 17 -3.74 -21.96 15.39
C ASP A 17 -4.09 -20.45 15.43
N LYS A 18 -3.88 -19.80 16.59
CA LYS A 18 -4.00 -18.33 16.76
C LYS A 18 -3.17 -17.59 15.72
N PHE A 19 -2.06 -18.18 15.26
CA PHE A 19 -1.22 -17.63 14.21
C PHE A 19 -1.99 -17.44 12.87
N ASN A 20 -3.10 -18.15 12.59
CA ASN A 20 -3.90 -17.98 11.37
C ASN A 20 -4.59 -16.59 11.30
N LYS A 21 -4.84 -15.96 12.45
CA LYS A 21 -5.43 -14.62 12.49
C LYS A 21 -4.48 -13.55 11.97
N TRP A 22 -3.17 -13.71 12.18
CA TRP A 22 -2.14 -12.70 11.87
C TRP A 22 -1.96 -12.46 10.36
N PRO A 23 -1.84 -13.47 9.48
CA PRO A 23 -1.80 -13.27 8.03
C PRO A 23 -3.08 -12.68 7.45
N LYS A 24 -4.25 -13.03 8.01
CA LYS A 24 -5.53 -12.46 7.58
C LYS A 24 -5.63 -10.98 7.93
N LEU A 25 -5.23 -10.63 9.15
CA LEU A 25 -5.18 -9.24 9.62
C LEU A 25 -4.17 -8.43 8.81
N PHE A 26 -2.98 -8.98 8.56
CA PHE A 26 -1.97 -8.36 7.70
C PHE A 26 -2.52 -8.08 6.30
N ARG A 27 -3.17 -9.07 5.68
CA ARG A 27 -3.82 -8.89 4.36
C ARG A 27 -4.86 -7.79 4.38
N ALA A 28 -5.68 -7.73 5.43
CA ALA A 28 -6.69 -6.68 5.57
C ALA A 28 -6.05 -5.29 5.65
N PHE A 29 -4.98 -5.13 6.43
CA PHE A 29 -4.28 -3.84 6.53
C PHE A 29 -3.62 -3.42 5.22
N VAL A 30 -3.00 -4.35 4.47
CA VAL A 30 -2.42 -4.06 3.15
C VAL A 30 -3.50 -3.63 2.16
N LEU A 31 -4.69 -4.24 2.19
CA LEU A 31 -5.79 -3.83 1.32
C LEU A 31 -6.38 -2.48 1.76
N LEU A 32 -6.52 -2.26 3.06
CA LEU A 32 -7.01 -1.01 3.62
C LEU A 32 -6.07 0.15 3.31
N SER A 33 -4.76 -0.07 3.31
CA SER A 33 -3.79 0.98 2.98
C SER A 33 -3.82 1.41 1.51
N LEU A 34 -4.35 0.58 0.61
CA LEU A 34 -4.50 0.94 -0.81
C LEU A 34 -5.72 1.84 -1.06
N LEU A 35 -6.69 1.87 -0.16
CA LEU A 35 -7.93 2.63 -0.35
C LEU A 35 -7.71 4.15 -0.35
N PRO A 36 -6.98 4.77 0.59
CA PRO A 36 -6.80 6.21 0.60
C PRO A 36 -6.14 6.76 -0.68
N PRO A 37 -5.00 6.20 -1.17
CA PRO A 37 -4.42 6.66 -2.43
C PRO A 37 -5.36 6.47 -3.63
N ALA A 38 -6.07 5.35 -3.70
CA ALA A 38 -7.00 5.08 -4.80
C ALA A 38 -8.17 6.08 -4.82
N LEU A 39 -8.72 6.41 -3.65
CA LEU A 39 -9.79 7.39 -3.52
C LEU A 39 -9.31 8.80 -3.89
N VAL A 40 -8.15 9.22 -3.39
CA VAL A 40 -7.61 10.55 -3.72
C VAL A 40 -7.25 10.65 -5.20
N MET A 41 -6.71 9.59 -5.81
CA MET A 41 -6.46 9.54 -7.25
C MET A 41 -7.74 9.72 -8.05
N LEU A 42 -8.84 9.08 -7.63
CA LEU A 42 -10.15 9.27 -8.26
C LEU A 42 -10.64 10.71 -8.11
N LEU A 43 -10.51 11.32 -6.92
CA LEU A 43 -10.90 12.72 -6.71
C LEU A 43 -10.09 13.70 -7.56
N VAL A 44 -8.77 13.49 -7.66
CA VAL A 44 -7.89 14.29 -8.54
C VAL A 44 -8.31 14.11 -10.01
N SER A 45 -8.64 12.89 -10.44
CA SER A 45 -9.12 12.64 -11.82
C SER A 45 -10.43 13.37 -12.16
N GLN A 46 -11.27 13.61 -11.15
CA GLN A 46 -12.52 14.36 -11.25
C GLN A 46 -12.34 15.87 -11.00
N GLN A 47 -11.09 16.35 -10.84
CA GLN A 47 -10.76 17.75 -10.51
C GLN A 47 -11.36 18.25 -9.18
N LEU A 48 -11.72 17.33 -8.27
CA LEU A 48 -12.30 17.64 -6.96
C LEU A 48 -11.24 17.83 -5.87
N ALA A 49 -9.98 17.48 -6.13
CA ALA A 49 -8.87 17.60 -5.21
C ALA A 49 -7.58 18.05 -5.93
N PRO A 50 -6.69 18.81 -5.27
CA PRO A 50 -5.42 19.21 -5.84
C PRO A 50 -4.41 18.05 -5.87
N LEU A 51 -3.44 18.12 -6.80
CA LEU A 51 -2.37 17.13 -6.93
C LEU A 51 -1.55 16.97 -5.64
N ASN A 52 -1.31 18.05 -4.91
CA ASN A 52 -0.58 18.03 -3.63
C ASN A 52 -1.22 17.07 -2.61
N ALA A 53 -2.56 17.00 -2.57
CA ALA A 53 -3.26 16.08 -1.67
C ALA A 53 -2.98 14.60 -2.02
N LEU A 54 -2.80 14.29 -3.32
CA LEU A 54 -2.40 12.95 -3.75
C LEU A 54 -0.97 12.63 -3.33
N ILE A 55 -0.04 13.58 -3.49
CA ILE A 55 1.36 13.43 -3.09
C ILE A 55 1.46 13.17 -1.58
N ASP A 56 0.78 13.97 -0.76
CA ASP A 56 0.77 13.81 0.70
C ASP A 56 0.18 12.45 1.10
N THR A 57 -0.93 12.05 0.48
CA THR A 57 -1.61 10.78 0.77
C THR A 57 -0.75 9.57 0.37
N VAL A 58 -0.09 9.63 -0.79
CA VAL A 58 0.83 8.57 -1.24
C VAL A 58 2.05 8.49 -0.33
N THR A 59 2.61 9.63 0.09
CA THR A 59 3.76 9.69 1.00
C THR A 59 3.44 9.07 2.36
N LEU A 60 2.29 9.43 2.94
CA LEU A 60 1.82 8.87 4.21
C LEU A 60 1.59 7.35 4.09
N THR A 61 0.94 6.92 3.01
CA THR A 61 0.67 5.50 2.75
C THR A 61 1.96 4.71 2.56
N CYS A 62 2.95 5.29 1.89
CA CYS A 62 4.27 4.70 1.71
C CYS A 62 4.92 4.43 3.08
N GLY A 63 4.92 5.42 3.98
CA GLY A 63 5.41 5.27 5.35
C GLY A 63 4.72 4.15 6.13
N PHE A 64 3.39 4.10 6.09
CA PHE A 64 2.63 3.02 6.73
C PHE A 64 2.96 1.64 6.13
N ASN A 65 3.11 1.57 4.80
CA ASN A 65 3.46 0.33 4.11
C ASN A 65 4.87 -0.18 4.43
N ILE A 66 5.84 0.70 4.78
CA ILE A 66 7.15 0.25 5.30
C ILE A 66 6.95 -0.57 6.58
N MET A 67 6.12 -0.09 7.50
CA MET A 67 5.81 -0.81 8.75
C MET A 67 5.13 -2.15 8.46
N LEU A 68 4.19 -2.16 7.50
CA LEU A 68 3.53 -3.39 7.06
C LEU A 68 4.52 -4.39 6.45
N ILE A 69 5.45 -3.94 5.60
CA ILE A 69 6.48 -4.82 5.01
C ILE A 69 7.35 -5.43 6.11
N ALA A 70 7.83 -4.63 7.07
CA ALA A 70 8.61 -5.12 8.20
C ALA A 70 7.84 -6.22 8.98
N TRP A 71 6.57 -5.97 9.28
CA TRP A 71 5.71 -6.95 9.94
C TRP A 71 5.47 -8.20 9.08
N GLY A 72 5.24 -8.04 7.79
CA GLY A 72 5.07 -9.15 6.85
C GLY A 72 6.31 -10.02 6.73
N VAL A 73 7.53 -9.44 6.75
CA VAL A 73 8.80 -10.17 6.80
C VAL A 73 8.91 -10.97 8.11
N LEU A 74 8.57 -10.38 9.25
CA LEU A 74 8.54 -11.10 10.54
C LEU A 74 7.57 -12.31 10.50
N LEU A 75 6.37 -12.11 9.93
CA LEU A 75 5.40 -13.20 9.73
C LEU A 75 5.95 -14.28 8.79
N LYS A 76 6.67 -13.89 7.72
CA LYS A 76 7.29 -14.80 6.75
C LYS A 76 8.37 -15.67 7.41
N VAL A 77 9.22 -15.07 8.25
CA VAL A 77 10.24 -15.81 9.02
C VAL A 77 9.59 -16.84 9.94
N ARG A 78 8.53 -16.46 10.67
CA ARG A 78 7.78 -17.39 11.54
C ARG A 78 7.04 -18.48 10.76
N ALA A 79 6.61 -18.19 9.53
CA ALA A 79 5.87 -19.13 8.69
C ALA A 79 6.75 -20.06 7.82
N ARG A 80 8.09 -19.99 7.92
CA ARG A 80 9.00 -20.80 7.06
C ARG A 80 8.71 -22.30 7.08
N LYS A 81 8.29 -22.85 8.22
CA LYS A 81 7.94 -24.28 8.36
C LYS A 81 6.62 -24.66 7.69
N TYR A 82 5.82 -23.69 7.26
CA TYR A 82 4.48 -23.90 6.70
C TYR A 82 4.40 -23.37 5.27
N TRP A 83 4.68 -24.23 4.28
CA TRP A 83 4.80 -23.86 2.87
C TRP A 83 3.59 -23.05 2.34
N TYR A 84 2.37 -23.54 2.54
CA TYR A 84 1.14 -22.87 2.12
C TYR A 84 1.00 -21.45 2.69
N ARG A 85 1.38 -21.26 3.96
CA ARG A 85 1.24 -19.97 4.65
C ARG A 85 2.32 -18.98 4.20
N ASN A 86 3.54 -19.48 4.05
CA ASN A 86 4.66 -18.71 3.52
C ASN A 86 4.33 -18.18 2.11
N TYR A 87 3.67 -19.00 1.28
CA TYR A 87 3.21 -18.61 -0.06
C TYR A 87 2.20 -17.46 -0.01
N HIS A 88 1.15 -17.57 0.80
CA HIS A 88 0.13 -16.51 0.90
C HIS A 88 0.66 -15.21 1.52
N ILE A 89 1.51 -15.30 2.54
CA ILE A 89 2.16 -14.11 3.14
C ILE A 89 3.06 -13.42 2.13
N GLY A 90 3.82 -14.20 1.34
CA GLY A 90 4.66 -13.68 0.27
C GLY A 90 3.88 -12.87 -0.77
N LYS A 91 2.72 -13.36 -1.21
CA LYS A 91 1.84 -12.62 -2.13
C LYS A 91 1.37 -11.28 -1.56
N THR A 92 0.94 -11.25 -0.30
CA THR A 92 0.55 -10.00 0.35
C THR A 92 1.71 -9.05 0.58
N LEU A 93 2.92 -9.57 0.77
CA LEU A 93 4.12 -8.73 0.85
C LEU A 93 4.38 -8.01 -0.49
N VAL A 94 4.21 -8.72 -1.62
CA VAL A 94 4.33 -8.12 -2.95
C VAL A 94 3.26 -7.03 -3.16
N LEU A 95 2.02 -7.27 -2.72
CA LEU A 95 0.97 -6.24 -2.77
C LEU A 95 1.32 -5.00 -1.92
N ALA A 96 1.94 -5.19 -0.75
CA ALA A 96 2.38 -4.08 0.10
C ALA A 96 3.46 -3.21 -0.57
N CYS A 97 4.14 -3.73 -1.60
CA CYS A 97 5.11 -2.96 -2.39
C CYS A 97 4.45 -2.04 -3.43
N LEU A 98 3.16 -2.21 -3.75
CA LEU A 98 2.49 -1.42 -4.79
C LEU A 98 2.56 0.10 -4.57
N PRO A 99 2.37 0.63 -3.35
CA PRO A 99 2.47 2.07 -3.13
C PRO A 99 3.87 2.64 -3.38
N PHE A 100 4.92 1.85 -3.25
CA PHE A 100 6.29 2.27 -3.59
C PHE A 100 6.47 2.39 -5.10
N ILE A 101 5.86 1.46 -5.86
CA ILE A 101 5.86 1.53 -7.32
C ILE A 101 5.06 2.75 -7.77
N ALA A 102 3.89 2.99 -7.16
CA ALA A 102 3.09 4.17 -7.44
C ALA A 102 3.80 5.47 -7.08
N SER A 103 4.47 5.54 -5.92
CA SER A 103 5.25 6.72 -5.52
C SER A 103 6.45 6.93 -6.43
N ALA A 104 7.15 5.87 -6.84
CA ALA A 104 8.24 5.95 -7.79
C ALA A 104 7.76 6.43 -9.17
N TYR A 105 6.60 5.93 -9.62
CA TYR A 105 5.99 6.38 -10.87
C TYR A 105 5.65 7.87 -10.82
N ILE A 106 5.01 8.36 -9.74
CA ILE A 106 4.71 9.78 -9.57
C ILE A 106 6.00 10.60 -9.53
N ALA A 107 6.98 10.21 -8.71
CA ALA A 107 8.25 10.93 -8.59
C ALA A 107 9.04 10.99 -9.92
N LEU A 108 8.99 9.92 -10.74
CA LEU A 108 9.60 9.90 -12.07
C LEU A 108 8.80 10.71 -13.10
N SER A 109 7.48 10.75 -12.97
CA SER A 109 6.59 11.51 -13.86
C SER A 109 6.60 13.01 -13.55
N ASP A 110 6.85 13.38 -12.29
CA ASP A 110 7.07 14.76 -11.82
C ASP A 110 8.53 15.21 -12.00
N ILE A 111 9.42 14.41 -12.61
CA ILE A 111 10.73 14.93 -13.07
C ILE A 111 10.41 16.04 -14.06
N PRO A 112 10.76 17.30 -13.73
CA PRO A 112 10.27 18.43 -14.47
C PRO A 112 10.91 18.41 -15.85
N ASP A 113 10.07 18.32 -16.87
CA ASP A 113 10.34 19.08 -18.08
C ASP A 113 10.50 20.54 -17.60
N ASN A 114 11.65 21.15 -17.86
CA ASN A 114 12.11 22.48 -17.42
C ASN A 114 11.22 23.67 -17.87
N ARG A 115 9.88 23.53 -17.87
CA ARG A 115 8.93 24.45 -18.51
C ARG A 115 7.86 25.04 -17.58
N VAL A 116 7.83 24.73 -16.29
CA VAL A 116 6.89 25.37 -15.34
C VAL A 116 7.64 26.31 -14.39
N VAL A 117 8.29 27.32 -14.97
CA VAL A 117 8.88 28.47 -14.26
C VAL A 117 7.82 29.58 -14.02
N GLN A 118 6.54 29.41 -14.37
CA GLN A 118 5.65 30.58 -14.54
C GLN A 118 4.23 30.57 -13.96
N GLN A 119 3.78 29.59 -13.18
CA GLN A 119 2.37 29.56 -12.76
C GLN A 119 2.26 29.17 -11.28
N GLU A 120 1.97 30.02 -10.30
CA GLU A 120 1.57 31.42 -10.26
C GLU A 120 2.19 32.01 -8.99
N ARG A 121 2.98 33.06 -9.15
CA ARG A 121 3.31 34.01 -8.09
C ARG A 121 1.99 34.66 -7.69
N SER A 122 1.48 34.43 -6.47
CA SER A 122 0.35 35.20 -5.92
C SER A 122 0.60 36.69 -6.10
N GLN A 123 0.06 37.27 -7.17
CA GLN A 123 -0.14 38.69 -7.28
C GLN A 123 -1.38 39.00 -6.44
N ALA A 124 -1.14 39.35 -5.17
CA ALA A 124 -2.13 40.06 -4.38
C ALA A 124 -2.32 41.42 -5.06
N VAL A 125 -3.40 41.56 -5.83
CA VAL A 125 -3.84 42.84 -6.40
C VAL A 125 -4.76 43.52 -5.39
N GLU A 126 -4.43 44.78 -5.13
CA GLU A 126 -4.88 45.68 -4.07
C GLU A 126 -6.34 46.16 -4.21
N VAL A 127 -6.94 46.60 -3.09
CA VAL A 127 -7.93 47.68 -3.13
C VAL A 127 -7.63 48.66 -1.99
N ALA A 128 -6.96 49.77 -2.32
CA ALA A 128 -6.93 50.95 -1.45
C ALA A 128 -8.26 51.71 -1.65
N ILE A 129 -9.03 51.86 -0.57
CA ILE A 129 -10.24 52.67 -0.55
C ILE A 129 -9.81 54.09 -0.18
N ASN A 130 -10.07 55.05 -1.06
CA ASN A 130 -9.82 56.47 -0.87
C ASN A 130 -10.98 57.12 -0.11
#